data_AF-A0A420D7M7-F1
#
_entry.id   AF-A0A420D7M7-F1
#
_cell.length_a   1.000
_cell.length_b   1.000
_cell.length_c   1.000
_cell.angle_alpha   90.00
_cell.angle_beta   90.00
_cell.angle_gamma   90.00
#
_symmetry.space_group_name_H-M   'P 1'
#
loop_
_entity.id
_entity.type
_entity.pdbx_description
1 polymer ?
#
loop_
_entity_poly.entity_id
_entity_poly.type
_entity_poly.pdbx_seq_one_letter_code
_entity_poly.pdbx_strand_id
1 'polypeptide(L)'
;MNGQNNKQKKTGRRPKADPAKIRYTISFNELEHSRFLELFDQSGMSVKAHFITSCIFEKTINTVKLDKGTIDFYMRLTSFHSQFRAVGVNYNQIVKLLYTHFTEKKAAALLFKLEKQTIEMVEIFRKVVQLTEEFNQKHLKN
;
A
#
# COMPACT_ATOMS: atom_id res chain seq x y z
N MET A 1 -63.33 -4.81 -33.11
CA MET A 1 -62.29 -5.74 -33.60
C MET A 1 -61.12 -5.73 -32.61
N ASN A 2 -60.77 -6.90 -32.08
CA ASN A 2 -59.76 -7.09 -31.03
C ASN A 2 -58.33 -6.99 -31.59
N GLY A 3 -57.50 -6.11 -31.05
CA GLY A 3 -56.05 -6.08 -31.28
C GLY A 3 -55.32 -6.85 -30.18
N GLN A 4 -54.81 -8.03 -30.50
CA GLN A 4 -54.10 -8.93 -29.59
C GLN A 4 -52.78 -8.30 -29.09
N ASN A 5 -52.68 -8.06 -27.78
CA ASN A 5 -51.42 -7.68 -27.11
C ASN A 5 -50.52 -8.91 -26.93
N ASN A 6 -49.61 -9.12 -27.88
CA ASN A 6 -48.61 -10.18 -27.80
C ASN A 6 -47.44 -9.74 -26.90
N LYS A 7 -47.52 -9.99 -25.59
CA LYS A 7 -46.44 -9.71 -24.63
C LYS A 7 -45.29 -10.70 -24.82
N GLN A 8 -44.28 -10.32 -25.62
CA GLN A 8 -43.02 -11.06 -25.71
C GLN A 8 -42.35 -11.15 -24.32
N LYS A 9 -42.03 -12.37 -23.89
CA LYS A 9 -41.26 -12.62 -22.67
C LYS A 9 -39.90 -11.96 -22.80
N LYS A 10 -39.55 -11.03 -21.90
CA LYS A 10 -38.21 -10.42 -21.83
C LYS A 10 -37.21 -11.44 -21.28
N THR A 11 -36.80 -12.38 -22.12
CA THR A 11 -35.67 -13.29 -21.83
C THR A 11 -34.38 -12.64 -22.29
N GLY A 12 -33.40 -12.50 -21.39
CA GLY A 12 -32.08 -11.95 -21.69
C GLY A 12 -31.59 -10.94 -20.65
N ARG A 13 -30.31 -10.56 -20.77
CA ARG A 13 -29.70 -9.53 -19.93
C ARG A 13 -30.45 -8.21 -20.13
N ARG A 14 -30.89 -7.59 -19.03
CA ARG A 14 -31.51 -6.25 -19.07
C ARG A 14 -30.55 -5.27 -19.75
N PRO A 15 -31.01 -4.49 -20.75
CA PRO A 15 -30.18 -3.47 -21.38
C PRO A 15 -29.66 -2.48 -20.34
N LYS A 16 -28.41 -2.04 -20.50
CA LYS A 16 -27.87 -0.94 -19.69
C LYS A 16 -28.59 0.36 -20.06
N ALA A 17 -28.78 1.24 -19.08
CA ALA A 17 -29.40 2.55 -19.29
C ALA A 17 -28.62 3.39 -20.31
N ASP A 18 -27.29 3.35 -20.26
CA ASP A 18 -26.40 3.95 -21.25
C ASP A 18 -25.36 2.93 -21.73
N PRO A 19 -25.54 2.32 -22.92
CA PRO A 19 -24.57 1.39 -23.48
C PRO A 19 -23.44 2.12 -24.19
N ALA A 20 -22.21 1.60 -24.07
CA ALA A 20 -21.04 2.10 -24.79
C ALA A 20 -21.19 1.87 -26.31
N LYS A 21 -21.71 2.89 -27.02
CA LYS A 21 -21.95 2.87 -28.48
C LYS A 21 -20.78 3.45 -29.28
N ILE A 22 -20.05 4.41 -28.72
CA ILE A 22 -18.96 5.11 -29.39
C ILE A 22 -17.68 4.28 -29.25
N ARG A 23 -17.00 4.02 -30.37
CA ARG A 23 -15.76 3.23 -30.41
C ARG A 23 -14.73 3.93 -31.28
N TYR A 24 -13.49 3.96 -30.79
CA TYR A 24 -12.32 4.41 -31.54
C TYR A 24 -11.35 3.24 -31.68
N THR A 25 -10.86 3.01 -32.89
CA THR A 25 -9.82 2.02 -33.16
C THR A 25 -8.46 2.70 -33.06
N ILE A 26 -7.51 2.04 -32.42
CA ILE A 26 -6.10 2.47 -32.35
C ILE A 26 -5.23 1.46 -33.08
N SER A 27 -4.18 1.95 -33.73
CA SER A 27 -3.20 1.13 -34.42
C SER A 27 -1.85 1.28 -33.72
N PHE A 28 -1.11 0.18 -33.60
CA PHE A 28 0.23 0.16 -33.04
C PHE A 28 1.24 -0.24 -34.12
N ASN A 29 2.42 0.35 -34.09
CA ASN A 29 3.60 -0.28 -34.69
C ASN A 29 4.15 -1.39 -33.77
N GLU A 30 5.15 -2.14 -34.25
CA GLU A 30 5.67 -3.31 -33.53
C GLU A 30 6.33 -2.96 -32.19
N LEU A 31 7.01 -1.82 -32.12
CA LEU A 31 7.63 -1.31 -30.89
C LEU A 31 6.58 -0.89 -29.86
N GLU A 32 5.55 -0.17 -30.31
CA GLU A 32 4.43 0.26 -29.47
C GLU A 32 3.62 -0.94 -28.96
N HIS A 33 3.44 -1.96 -29.79
CA HIS A 33 2.73 -3.18 -29.41
C HIS A 33 3.47 -3.94 -28.30
N SER A 34 4.79 -4.10 -28.45
CA SER A 34 5.62 -4.76 -27.43
C SER A 34 5.54 -4.02 -26.09
N ARG A 35 5.67 -2.69 -26.11
CA ARG A 35 5.55 -1.86 -24.91
C ARG A 35 4.15 -1.92 -24.29
N PHE A 36 3.10 -1.97 -25.11
CA PHE A 36 1.73 -2.13 -24.64
C PHE A 36 1.53 -3.45 -23.89
N LEU A 37 2.08 -4.55 -24.40
CA LEU A 37 1.96 -5.87 -23.75
C LEU A 37 2.66 -5.89 -22.38
N GLU A 38 3.87 -5.33 -22.28
CA GLU A 38 4.58 -5.23 -21.00
C GLU A 38 3.75 -4.48 -19.95
N LEU A 39 3.15 -3.35 -20.32
CA LEU A 39 2.32 -2.55 -19.41
C LEU A 39 1.01 -3.25 -19.06
N PHE A 40 0.42 -3.97 -20.02
CA PHE A 40 -0.79 -4.75 -19.79
C PHE A 40 -0.53 -5.89 -18.79
N ASP A 41 0.56 -6.63 -18.95
CA ASP A 41 0.92 -7.72 -18.04
C ASP A 41 1.21 -7.20 -16.62
N GLN A 42 1.92 -6.07 -16.51
CA GLN A 42 2.17 -5.40 -15.23
C GLN A 42 0.88 -4.94 -14.53
N SER A 43 -0.15 -4.57 -15.30
CA SER A 43 -1.42 -4.11 -14.74
C SER A 43 -2.24 -5.23 -14.08
N GLY A 44 -1.97 -6.50 -14.40
CA GLY A 44 -2.71 -7.66 -13.88
C GLY A 44 -4.16 -7.76 -14.37
N MET A 45 -4.58 -6.92 -15.32
CA MET A 45 -5.92 -6.96 -15.89
C MET A 45 -6.08 -8.09 -16.90
N SER A 46 -7.30 -8.63 -17.00
CA SER A 46 -7.62 -9.71 -17.93
C SER A 46 -8.03 -9.23 -19.33
N VAL A 47 -8.43 -7.96 -19.48
CA VAL A 47 -9.00 -7.42 -20.72
C VAL A 47 -8.26 -6.17 -21.18
N LYS A 48 -7.63 -6.25 -22.35
CA LYS A 48 -6.87 -5.16 -22.99
C LYS A 48 -7.67 -3.86 -23.16
N ALA A 49 -8.94 -3.96 -23.53
CA ALA A 49 -9.81 -2.79 -23.70
C ALA A 49 -10.12 -2.08 -22.38
N HIS A 50 -10.26 -2.82 -21.28
CA HIS A 50 -10.41 -2.23 -19.95
C HIS A 50 -9.14 -1.52 -19.53
N PHE A 51 -7.97 -2.13 -19.76
CA PHE A 51 -6.68 -1.48 -19.52
C PHE A 51 -6.54 -0.16 -20.28
N ILE A 52 -6.84 -0.13 -21.59
CA ILE A 52 -6.80 1.10 -22.39
C ILE A 52 -7.77 2.15 -21.85
N THR A 53 -8.98 1.74 -21.47
CA THR A 53 -9.99 2.64 -20.91
C THR A 53 -9.53 3.24 -19.57
N SER A 54 -8.96 2.42 -18.69
CA SER A 54 -8.35 2.84 -17.43
C SER A 54 -7.17 3.80 -17.66
N CYS A 55 -6.30 3.54 -18.64
CA CYS A 55 -5.21 4.46 -18.99
C CYS A 55 -5.71 5.85 -19.43
N ILE A 56 -6.83 5.90 -20.17
CA ILE A 56 -7.39 7.15 -20.72
C ILE A 56 -8.18 7.93 -19.66
N PHE A 57 -9.02 7.25 -18.89
CA PHE A 57 -10.01 7.89 -18.01
C PHE A 57 -9.67 7.79 -16.52
N GLU A 58 -8.94 6.77 -16.09
CA GLU A 58 -8.56 6.56 -14.69
C GLU A 58 -7.12 7.03 -14.43
N LYS A 59 -6.68 8.09 -15.13
CA LYS A 59 -5.30 8.60 -15.25
C LYS A 59 -4.66 8.98 -13.90
N THR A 60 -4.41 7.96 -13.09
CA THR A 60 -3.40 7.72 -12.08
C THR A 60 -3.25 6.20 -11.98
N ILE A 61 -3.08 5.49 -13.12
CA ILE A 61 -2.20 4.32 -13.04
C ILE A 61 -0.84 4.92 -12.74
N ASN A 62 -0.58 5.08 -11.45
CA ASN A 62 0.72 5.32 -10.88
C ASN A 62 1.53 4.06 -11.18
N THR A 63 1.88 3.85 -12.45
CA THR A 63 3.18 3.30 -12.82
C THR A 63 4.22 4.38 -12.44
N VAL A 64 4.15 4.90 -11.22
CA VAL A 64 5.35 5.33 -10.54
C VAL A 64 6.15 4.05 -10.58
N LYS A 65 7.25 4.08 -11.33
CA LYS A 65 8.34 3.12 -11.16
C LYS A 65 8.84 3.32 -9.73
N LEU A 66 8.02 2.96 -8.74
CA LEU A 66 8.40 2.84 -7.36
C LEU A 66 9.36 1.68 -7.42
N ASP A 67 10.63 2.03 -7.47
CA ASP A 67 11.72 1.08 -7.39
C ASP A 67 11.39 0.11 -6.26
N LYS A 68 11.56 -1.19 -6.51
CA LYS A 68 11.25 -2.24 -5.52
C LYS A 68 11.95 -1.91 -4.19
N GLY A 69 13.14 -1.30 -4.26
CA GLY A 69 13.88 -0.80 -3.10
C GLY A 69 13.13 0.23 -2.26
N THR A 70 12.40 1.15 -2.88
CA THR A 70 11.60 2.17 -2.18
C THR A 70 10.41 1.57 -1.45
N ILE A 71 9.70 0.64 -2.09
CA ILE A 71 8.57 -0.08 -1.46
C ILE A 71 9.08 -0.92 -0.29
N ASP A 72 10.14 -1.68 -0.49
CA ASP A 72 10.75 -2.51 0.56
C ASP A 72 11.26 -1.67 1.72
N PHE A 73 11.83 -0.48 1.45
CA PHE A 73 12.25 0.46 2.48
C PHE A 73 11.06 0.92 3.34
N TYR A 74 9.98 1.40 2.72
CA TYR A 74 8.79 1.83 3.46
C TYR A 74 8.12 0.68 4.22
N MET A 75 8.08 -0.53 3.66
CA MET A 75 7.58 -1.72 4.36
C MET A 75 8.41 -2.04 5.60
N ARG A 76 9.75 -2.02 5.48
CA ARG A 76 10.67 -2.26 6.60
C ARG A 76 10.53 -1.19 7.68
N LEU A 77 10.42 0.09 7.28
CA LEU A 77 10.23 1.20 8.22
C LEU A 77 8.89 1.08 8.98
N THR A 78 7.83 0.68 8.28
CA THR A 78 6.50 0.44 8.88
C THR A 78 6.54 -0.72 9.88
N SER A 79 7.20 -1.83 9.50
CA SER A 79 7.40 -2.98 10.39
C SER A 79 8.21 -2.60 11.62
N PHE A 80 9.32 -1.85 11.45
CA PHE A 80 10.12 -1.34 12.56
C PHE A 80 9.29 -0.45 13.51
N HIS A 81 8.45 0.44 12.98
CA HIS A 81 7.56 1.26 13.81
C HIS A 81 6.58 0.42 14.65
N SER A 82 6.05 -0.67 14.09
CA SER A 82 5.17 -1.60 14.83
C SER A 82 5.90 -2.29 15.99
N GLN A 83 7.16 -2.70 15.78
CA GLN A 83 8.00 -3.31 16.81
C GLN A 83 8.29 -2.30 17.93
N PHE A 84 8.63 -1.06 17.58
CA PHE A 84 8.86 0.01 18.55
C PHE A 84 7.63 0.26 19.42
N ARG A 85 6.44 0.32 18.82
CA ARG A 85 5.18 0.47 19.55
C ARG A 85 4.95 -0.69 20.53
N ALA A 86 5.22 -1.93 20.10
CA ALA A 86 5.09 -3.11 20.95
C ALA A 86 6.05 -3.04 22.16
N VAL A 87 7.30 -2.61 21.96
CA VAL A 87 8.25 -2.38 23.05
C VAL A 87 7.72 -1.32 24.03
N GLY A 88 7.14 -0.23 23.55
CA GLY A 88 6.53 0.80 24.41
C GLY A 88 5.38 0.27 25.27
N VAL A 89 4.52 -0.60 24.71
CA VAL A 89 3.47 -1.27 25.48
C VAL A 89 4.06 -2.18 26.55
N ASN A 90 5.06 -2.99 26.19
CA ASN A 90 5.73 -3.90 27.12
C ASN A 90 6.45 -3.14 28.24
N TYR A 91 7.07 -2.01 27.93
CA TYR A 91 7.71 -1.12 28.90
C TYR A 91 6.70 -0.69 29.96
N ASN A 92 5.55 -0.16 29.55
CA ASN A 92 4.50 0.27 30.47
C ASN A 92 3.97 -0.87 31.34
N GLN A 93 3.83 -2.07 30.78
CA GLN A 93 3.42 -3.26 31.52
C GLN A 93 4.45 -3.67 32.58
N ILE A 94 5.73 -3.72 32.21
CA ILE A 94 6.82 -4.08 33.13
C ILE A 94 6.89 -3.09 34.28
N VAL A 95 6.84 -1.77 34.00
CA VAL A 95 6.87 -0.76 35.06
C VAL A 95 5.71 -0.96 36.05
N LYS A 96 4.49 -1.19 35.56
CA LYS A 96 3.33 -1.49 36.43
C LYS A 96 3.54 -2.76 37.27
N LEU A 97 4.03 -3.84 36.67
CA LEU A 97 4.33 -5.09 37.37
C LEU A 97 5.40 -4.90 38.44
N LEU A 98 6.45 -4.12 38.16
CA LEU A 98 7.54 -3.84 39.09
C LEU A 98 7.04 -3.14 40.35
N TYR A 99 6.21 -2.09 40.21
CA TYR A 99 5.62 -1.39 41.34
C TYR A 99 4.59 -2.22 42.11
N THR A 100 3.97 -3.22 41.46
CA THR A 100 2.92 -4.04 42.10
C THR A 100 3.49 -5.22 42.90
N HIS A 101 4.57 -5.85 42.42
CA HIS A 101 5.05 -7.13 42.95
C HIS A 101 6.42 -7.09 43.62
N PHE A 102 7.21 -6.02 43.42
CA PHE A 102 8.56 -5.92 43.97
C PHE A 102 8.65 -4.80 45.00
N THR A 103 9.58 -4.96 45.96
CA THR A 103 9.96 -3.88 46.86
C THR A 103 10.66 -2.77 46.09
N GLU A 104 10.53 -1.52 46.54
CA GLU A 104 11.07 -0.33 45.86
C GLU A 104 12.54 -0.49 45.48
N LYS A 105 13.37 -1.05 46.38
CA LYS A 105 14.80 -1.28 46.12
C LYS A 105 15.05 -2.25 44.96
N LYS A 106 14.24 -3.31 44.81
CA LYS A 106 14.35 -4.28 43.70
C LYS A 106 13.77 -3.70 42.41
N ALA A 107 12.65 -2.99 42.48
CA ALA A 107 12.05 -2.31 41.35
C ALA A 107 13.00 -1.27 40.75
N ALA A 108 13.63 -0.43 41.58
CA ALA A 108 14.62 0.55 41.16
C ALA A 108 15.83 -0.09 40.44
N ALA A 109 16.35 -1.20 40.94
CA ALA A 109 17.45 -1.91 40.30
C ALA A 109 17.09 -2.47 38.92
N LEU A 110 15.85 -2.93 38.72
CA LEU A 110 15.35 -3.42 37.44
C LEU A 110 15.04 -2.27 36.47
N LEU A 111 14.50 -1.16 36.97
CA LEU A 111 14.27 0.06 36.19
C LEU A 111 15.58 0.63 35.64
N PHE A 112 16.67 0.62 36.42
CA PHE A 112 17.98 1.07 35.95
C PHE A 112 18.50 0.23 34.77
N LYS A 113 18.25 -1.08 34.77
CA LYS A 113 18.59 -1.95 33.62
C LYS A 113 17.72 -1.62 32.40
N LEU A 114 16.44 -1.36 32.63
CA LEU A 114 15.47 -0.99 31.59
C LEU A 114 15.83 0.36 30.95
N GLU A 115 16.28 1.32 31.75
CA GLU A 115 16.78 2.61 31.30
C GLU A 115 17.95 2.45 30.33
N LYS A 116 18.95 1.61 30.68
CA LYS A 116 20.08 1.33 29.80
C LYS A 116 19.64 0.80 28.43
N GLN A 117 18.72 -0.17 28.42
CA GLN A 117 18.17 -0.70 27.16
C GLN A 117 17.38 0.35 26.37
N THR A 118 16.70 1.27 27.07
CA THR A 118 15.96 2.37 26.45
C THR A 118 16.91 3.36 25.76
N ILE A 119 18.08 3.62 26.35
CA ILE A 119 19.13 4.45 25.74
C ILE A 119 19.62 3.82 24.43
N GLU A 120 19.94 2.52 24.44
CA GLU A 120 20.34 1.79 23.22
C GLU A 120 19.25 1.86 22.13
N MET A 121 17.97 1.74 22.52
CA MET A 121 16.84 1.87 21.60
C MET A 121 16.77 3.28 20.97
N VAL A 122 17.01 4.33 21.75
CA VAL A 122 17.04 5.72 21.26
C VAL A 122 18.16 5.92 20.23
N GLU A 123 19.33 5.31 20.43
CA GLU A 123 20.42 5.36 19.46
C GLU A 123 20.05 4.69 18.13
N ILE A 124 19.40 3.52 18.18
CA ILE A 124 18.90 2.85 16.99
C ILE A 124 17.88 3.75 16.27
N PHE A 125 16.95 4.35 17.00
CA PHE A 125 15.95 5.24 16.42
C PHE A 125 16.59 6.45 15.72
N ARG A 126 17.60 7.07 16.33
CA ARG A 126 18.36 8.17 15.70
C ARG A 126 19.02 7.74 14.39
N LYS A 127 19.62 6.55 14.35
CA LYS A 127 20.21 5.99 13.13
C LYS A 127 19.16 5.76 12.05
N VAL A 128 17.98 5.23 12.41
CA VAL A 128 16.87 5.02 11.48
C VAL A 128 16.37 6.34 10.91
N VAL A 129 16.22 7.38 11.74
CA VAL A 129 15.84 8.73 11.28
C VAL A 129 16.87 9.29 10.31
N GLN A 130 18.15 9.17 10.63
CA GLN A 130 19.23 9.61 9.75
C GLN A 130 19.20 8.89 8.39
N LEU A 131 19.09 7.55 8.39
CA LEU A 131 18.99 6.76 7.16
C LEU A 131 17.75 7.12 6.33
N THR A 132 16.64 7.45 7.00
CA THR A 132 15.39 7.87 6.34
C THR A 132 15.56 9.24 5.68
N GLU A 133 16.24 10.18 6.33
CA GLU A 133 16.54 11.49 5.77
C GLU A 133 17.48 11.37 4.56
N GLU A 134 18.54 10.57 4.66
CA GLU A 134 19.46 10.27 3.55
C GLU A 134 18.74 9.62 2.36
N PHE A 135 17.82 8.70 2.63
CA PHE A 135 17.00 8.07 1.60
C PHE A 135 16.08 9.07 0.91
N ASN A 136 15.36 9.89 1.68
CA ASN A 136 14.46 10.93 1.15
C ASN A 136 15.23 11.95 0.29
N GLN A 137 16.43 12.37 0.70
CA GLN A 137 17.25 13.29 -0.09
C GLN A 137 17.69 12.69 -1.43
N LYS A 138 18.00 11.39 -1.47
CA LYS A 138 18.42 10.68 -2.69
C LYS A 138 17.27 10.37 -3.65
N HIS A 139 16.06 10.14 -3.14
CA HIS A 139 14.96 9.57 -3.92
C HIS A 139 13.72 10.48 -4.10
N LEU A 140 13.53 11.53 -3.28
CA LEU A 140 12.36 12.43 -3.36
C LEU A 140 12.65 13.84 -3.90
N LYS A 141 13.92 14.25 -4.07
CA LYS A 141 14.29 15.60 -4.54
C LYS A 141 14.52 15.74 -6.06
N ASN A 142 14.03 14.79 -6.87
CA ASN A 142 14.04 14.89 -8.34
C ASN A 142 12.63 14.98 -8.90
#